data_AF-A0A7C0ZJ77-F1
#
_entry.id   AF-A0A7C0ZJ77-F1
#
_cell.length_a   1.000
_cell.length_b   1.000
_cell.length_c   1.000
_cell.angle_alpha   90.00
_cell.angle_beta   90.00
_cell.angle_gamma   90.00
#
_symmetry.space_group_name_H-M   'P 1'
#
loop_
_entity.id
_entity.type
_entity.pdbx_description
1 polymer ?
#
loop_
_entity_poly.entity_id
_entity_poly.type
_entity_poly.pdbx_seq_one_letter_code
_entity_poly.pdbx_strand_id
1 'polypeptide(L)'
;MTLIEKARAGKITEEMRSIAEKEGRSPEYIRDGIANGRIVIPLNKNRSIEKICAIGEGLKTKVNANIGSSTDLADVNIELEKARVAEEAGTDTIMDLSTGGDIDGIRKEIIKHTNVPLGTVPIYQAAIEVVDKKGGIVFMTKDDIFSVIEKQAKDGVDFMTVHVGVTLSTFERLRNEGRVMDIVSRGGTFTVVWMLYNKKENPLYEYFDELIEIAREYEITLSLGDGFRPGAIVDSSDRSQFHELILLGELQQRALKAGVQVMIEGPGHIPIQEIQMNIQMEKKLCHGAPFYVLGPVVTDIAPGYDHIVSAIGGAMAAYYGADFLCYVTPSEHLGLPTKDEVKEGVITARIAAHI
;
A
#
# COMPACT_ATOMS: atom_id res chain seq x y z
N MET A 1 -19.63 -10.45 10.07
CA MET A 1 -20.00 -9.26 9.29
C MET A 1 -18.83 -8.31 9.29
N THR A 2 -18.34 -7.91 8.11
CA THR A 2 -17.28 -6.90 7.95
C THR A 2 -17.78 -5.49 8.27
N LEU A 3 -16.90 -4.50 8.32
CA LEU A 3 -17.29 -3.10 8.53
C LEU A 3 -18.21 -2.60 7.40
N ILE A 4 -17.93 -3.00 6.16
CA ILE A 4 -18.78 -2.67 5.00
C ILE A 4 -20.19 -3.24 5.17
N GLU A 5 -20.31 -4.50 5.58
CA GLU A 5 -21.62 -5.12 5.77
C GLU A 5 -22.42 -4.49 6.91
N LYS A 6 -21.74 -4.14 8.01
CA LYS A 6 -22.36 -3.39 9.11
C LYS A 6 -22.83 -2.01 8.61
N ALA A 7 -22.00 -1.30 7.86
CA ALA A 7 -22.32 0.01 7.30
C ALA A 7 -23.52 -0.04 6.35
N ARG A 8 -23.55 -1.00 5.42
CA ARG A 8 -24.68 -1.21 4.49
C ARG A 8 -25.96 -1.63 5.18
N ALA A 9 -25.86 -2.32 6.31
CA ALA A 9 -27.00 -2.62 7.18
C ALA A 9 -27.46 -1.42 8.04
N GLY A 10 -26.90 -0.22 7.81
CA GLY A 10 -27.23 1.00 8.53
C GLY A 10 -26.64 1.07 9.94
N LYS A 11 -25.77 0.14 10.34
CA LYS A 11 -25.19 0.08 11.68
C LYS A 11 -23.98 1.03 11.77
N ILE A 12 -23.96 1.83 12.84
CA ILE A 12 -22.82 2.67 13.21
C ILE A 12 -22.04 1.94 14.30
N THR A 13 -20.81 1.53 14.01
CA THR A 13 -19.94 0.82 14.94
C THR A 13 -19.16 1.79 15.84
N GLU A 14 -18.47 1.28 16.85
CA GLU A 14 -17.66 2.11 17.74
C GLU A 14 -16.47 2.73 17.00
N GLU A 15 -15.85 1.96 16.10
CA GLU A 15 -14.78 2.42 15.22
C GLU A 15 -15.25 3.62 14.39
N MET A 16 -16.46 3.55 13.82
CA MET A 16 -17.04 4.65 13.03
C MET A 16 -17.28 5.91 13.89
N ARG A 17 -17.74 5.75 15.14
CA ARG A 17 -17.96 6.89 16.06
C ARG A 17 -16.65 7.56 16.45
N SER A 18 -15.66 6.74 16.83
CA SER A 18 -14.33 7.23 17.23
C SER A 18 -13.64 7.98 16.08
N ILE A 19 -13.70 7.44 14.86
CA ILE A 19 -13.17 8.12 13.66
C ILE A 19 -13.93 9.42 13.39
N ALA A 20 -15.26 9.41 13.45
CA ALA A 20 -16.08 10.60 13.22
C ALA A 20 -15.69 11.75 14.16
N GLU A 21 -15.47 11.45 15.43
CA GLU A 21 -15.00 12.43 16.42
C GLU A 21 -13.62 12.99 16.08
N LYS A 22 -12.64 12.11 15.78
CA LYS A 22 -11.25 12.51 15.44
C LYS A 22 -11.17 13.38 14.17
N GLU A 23 -12.05 13.11 13.21
CA GLU A 23 -12.08 13.78 11.90
C GLU A 23 -13.05 14.98 11.86
N GLY A 24 -13.82 15.24 12.92
CA GLY A 24 -14.82 16.31 12.93
C GLY A 24 -15.96 16.08 11.93
N ARG A 25 -16.37 14.82 11.75
CA ARG A 25 -17.45 14.38 10.85
C ARG A 25 -18.60 13.76 11.64
N SER A 26 -19.75 13.56 11.00
CA SER A 26 -20.82 12.76 11.61
C SER A 26 -20.53 11.26 11.49
N PRO A 27 -20.97 10.42 12.43
CA PRO A 27 -20.86 8.97 12.30
C PRO A 27 -21.53 8.42 11.04
N GLU A 28 -22.61 9.07 10.58
CA GLU A 28 -23.30 8.73 9.33
C GLU A 28 -22.41 9.00 8.10
N TYR A 29 -21.63 10.09 8.10
CA TYR A 29 -20.68 10.38 7.01
C TYR A 29 -19.63 9.27 6.89
N ILE A 30 -19.07 8.83 8.02
CA ILE A 30 -18.09 7.73 8.05
C ILE A 30 -18.72 6.42 7.58
N ARG A 31 -19.90 6.07 8.11
CA ARG A 31 -20.65 4.89 7.71
C ARG A 31 -20.92 4.88 6.19
N ASP A 32 -21.39 6.00 5.64
CA ASP A 32 -21.74 6.09 4.22
C ASP A 32 -20.50 6.06 3.33
N GLY A 33 -19.38 6.63 3.78
CA GLY A 33 -18.08 6.47 3.12
C GLY A 33 -17.65 5.00 3.05
N ILE A 34 -17.73 4.27 4.16
CA ILE A 34 -17.37 2.84 4.23
C ILE A 34 -18.32 1.98 3.39
N ALA A 35 -19.64 2.20 3.49
CA ALA A 35 -20.63 1.41 2.74
C ALA A 35 -20.44 1.47 1.22
N ASN A 36 -19.96 2.63 0.73
CA ASN A 36 -19.72 2.90 -0.68
C ASN A 36 -18.24 2.75 -1.09
N GLY A 37 -17.36 2.32 -0.17
CA GLY A 37 -15.94 2.09 -0.45
C GLY A 37 -15.11 3.35 -0.70
N ARG A 38 -15.56 4.53 -0.24
CA ARG A 38 -14.83 5.81 -0.33
C ARG A 38 -14.01 6.14 0.92
N ILE A 39 -14.24 5.39 2.01
CA ILE A 39 -13.46 5.46 3.25
C ILE A 39 -13.16 4.02 3.68
N VAL A 40 -11.95 3.77 4.13
CA VAL A 40 -11.55 2.50 4.76
C VAL A 40 -11.06 2.74 6.19
N ILE A 41 -11.23 1.74 7.04
CA ILE A 41 -10.63 1.65 8.38
C ILE A 41 -9.81 0.36 8.41
N PRO A 42 -8.48 0.42 8.18
CA PRO A 42 -7.62 -0.76 8.28
C PRO A 42 -7.57 -1.23 9.74
N LEU A 43 -8.30 -2.29 10.07
CA LEU A 43 -8.35 -2.86 11.40
C LEU A 43 -8.70 -4.34 11.33
N ASN A 44 -7.68 -5.18 11.36
CA ASN A 44 -7.86 -6.62 11.38
C ASN A 44 -8.62 -7.05 12.64
N LYS A 45 -9.53 -8.02 12.51
CA LYS A 45 -10.35 -8.53 13.63
C LYS A 45 -9.52 -9.10 14.80
N ASN A 46 -8.28 -9.52 14.53
CA ASN A 46 -7.36 -10.08 15.52
C ASN A 46 -6.53 -8.99 16.21
N ARG A 47 -6.65 -7.73 15.77
CA ARG A 47 -5.86 -6.61 16.29
C ARG A 47 -6.75 -5.65 17.09
N SER A 48 -6.18 -5.10 18.15
CA SER A 48 -6.76 -4.01 18.92
C SER A 48 -5.69 -2.95 19.09
N ILE A 49 -5.92 -1.76 18.55
CA ILE A 49 -4.98 -0.64 18.56
C ILE A 49 -5.64 0.62 19.08
N GLU A 50 -4.87 1.49 19.73
CA GLU A 50 -5.38 2.75 20.28
C GLU A 50 -5.53 3.83 19.20
N LYS A 51 -4.59 3.89 18.25
CA LYS A 51 -4.56 4.91 17.21
C LYS A 51 -5.18 4.40 15.91
N ILE A 52 -6.45 3.95 15.99
CA ILE A 52 -7.23 3.69 14.78
C ILE A 52 -7.31 4.97 13.92
N CYS A 53 -7.19 4.80 12.61
CA CYS A 53 -7.34 5.86 11.61
C CYS A 53 -8.27 5.39 10.48
N ALA A 54 -8.82 6.36 9.75
CA ALA A 54 -9.59 6.10 8.54
C ALA A 54 -9.00 6.88 7.38
N ILE A 55 -9.03 6.29 6.20
CA ILE A 55 -8.40 6.82 4.99
C ILE A 55 -9.50 6.99 3.95
N GLY A 56 -9.63 8.18 3.38
CA GLY A 56 -10.59 8.44 2.31
C GLY A 56 -11.17 9.84 2.27
N GLU A 57 -12.15 9.99 1.38
CA GLU A 57 -12.64 11.29 0.91
C GLU A 57 -13.17 12.17 2.05
N GLY A 58 -12.68 13.41 2.10
CA GLY A 58 -13.12 14.43 3.07
C GLY A 58 -12.62 14.20 4.49
N LEU A 59 -11.70 13.27 4.70
CA LEU A 59 -10.92 13.14 5.92
C LEU A 59 -9.58 13.87 5.76
N LYS A 60 -8.83 14.04 6.86
CA LYS A 60 -7.44 14.52 6.76
C LYS A 60 -6.60 13.53 5.98
N THR A 61 -5.69 14.00 5.13
CA THR A 61 -4.72 13.14 4.45
C THR A 61 -3.84 12.42 5.48
N LYS A 62 -3.66 11.12 5.29
CA LYS A 62 -2.91 10.22 6.18
C LYS A 62 -1.48 10.02 5.67
N VAL A 63 -0.57 9.62 6.55
CA VAL A 63 0.84 9.35 6.24
C VAL A 63 1.23 7.94 6.67
N ASN A 64 1.89 7.21 5.79
CA ASN A 64 2.51 5.92 6.06
C ASN A 64 4.03 6.03 6.18
N ALA A 65 4.61 5.29 7.14
CA ALA A 65 6.05 5.07 7.24
C ALA A 65 6.39 3.62 6.86
N ASN A 66 7.36 3.43 5.97
CA ASN A 66 7.90 2.10 5.68
C ASN A 66 9.06 1.78 6.62
N ILE A 67 9.05 0.58 7.17
CA ILE A 67 10.21 -0.01 7.86
C ILE A 67 10.43 -1.41 7.27
N GLY A 68 11.45 -2.11 7.73
CA GLY A 68 11.70 -3.49 7.36
C GLY A 68 13.18 -3.82 7.29
N SER A 69 13.48 -5.07 7.60
CA SER A 69 14.82 -5.63 7.45
C SER A 69 15.15 -5.94 5.99
N SER A 70 16.45 -6.13 5.73
CA SER A 70 16.96 -6.67 4.48
C SER A 70 17.92 -7.84 4.74
N THR A 71 18.40 -8.48 3.69
CA THR A 71 19.47 -9.49 3.80
C THR A 71 20.77 -8.91 4.36
N ASP A 72 21.01 -7.61 4.20
CA ASP A 72 22.23 -6.95 4.64
C ASP A 72 22.13 -6.46 6.09
N LEU A 73 20.92 -6.17 6.57
CA LEU A 73 20.64 -5.70 7.92
C LEU A 73 19.30 -6.26 8.42
N ALA A 74 19.36 -7.30 9.25
CA ALA A 74 18.21 -7.95 9.86
C ALA A 74 18.35 -7.99 11.39
N ASP A 75 18.04 -6.87 12.05
CA ASP A 75 17.97 -6.76 13.51
C ASP A 75 16.60 -6.22 13.92
N VAL A 76 15.85 -7.03 14.66
CA VAL A 76 14.52 -6.68 15.17
C VAL A 76 14.55 -5.41 16.02
N ASN A 77 15.61 -5.16 16.79
CA ASN A 77 15.67 -3.99 17.66
C ASN A 77 15.78 -2.69 16.86
N ILE A 78 16.46 -2.73 15.72
CA ILE A 78 16.57 -1.58 14.81
C ILE A 78 15.19 -1.27 14.22
N GLU A 79 14.46 -2.30 13.77
CA GLU A 79 13.13 -2.10 13.19
C GLU A 79 12.10 -1.64 14.22
N LEU A 80 12.18 -2.14 15.46
CA LEU A 80 11.36 -1.64 16.57
C LEU A 80 11.65 -0.18 16.91
N GLU A 81 12.93 0.23 16.89
CA GLU A 81 13.30 1.63 17.12
C GLU A 81 12.82 2.54 15.99
N LYS A 82 12.89 2.11 14.72
CA LYS A 82 12.33 2.84 13.58
C LYS A 82 10.80 2.98 13.72
N ALA A 83 10.11 1.89 14.08
CA ALA A 83 8.67 1.91 14.31
C ALA A 83 8.27 2.91 15.39
N ARG A 84 8.98 2.89 16.54
CA ARG A 84 8.77 3.83 17.64
C ARG A 84 8.96 5.28 17.20
N VAL A 85 10.06 5.58 16.50
CA VAL A 85 10.37 6.93 16.03
C VAL A 85 9.35 7.40 14.98
N ALA A 86 8.87 6.53 14.11
CA ALA A 86 7.81 6.85 13.15
C ALA A 86 6.49 7.24 13.84
N GLU A 87 6.08 6.51 14.88
CA GLU A 87 4.89 6.86 15.67
C GLU A 87 5.04 8.17 16.43
N GLU A 88 6.22 8.42 17.02
CA GLU A 88 6.51 9.67 17.73
C GLU A 88 6.53 10.87 16.78
N ALA A 89 6.94 10.66 15.53
CA ALA A 89 6.88 11.66 14.46
C ALA A 89 5.46 11.90 13.91
N GLY A 90 4.50 11.05 14.29
CA GLY A 90 3.09 11.23 13.96
C GLY A 90 2.62 10.53 12.69
N THR A 91 3.26 9.43 12.29
CA THR A 91 2.73 8.56 11.22
C THR A 91 1.34 8.02 11.59
N ASP A 92 0.46 7.87 10.59
CA ASP A 92 -0.89 7.32 10.79
C ASP A 92 -0.93 5.80 10.63
N THR A 93 0.03 5.24 9.89
CA THR A 93 0.23 3.79 9.69
C THR A 93 1.71 3.47 9.54
N ILE A 94 2.04 2.18 9.65
CA ILE A 94 3.37 1.65 9.34
C ILE A 94 3.21 0.50 8.34
N MET A 95 4.18 0.30 7.46
CA MET A 95 4.31 -0.95 6.71
C MET A 95 5.60 -1.67 7.04
N ASP A 96 5.50 -2.96 7.30
CA ASP A 96 6.66 -3.87 7.41
C ASP A 96 6.98 -4.46 6.03
N LEU A 97 8.09 -4.00 5.46
CA LEU A 97 8.61 -4.42 4.16
C LEU A 97 9.82 -5.36 4.27
N SER A 98 9.96 -6.04 5.42
CA SER A 98 11.07 -6.95 5.71
C SER A 98 11.27 -8.02 4.65
N THR A 99 12.51 -8.18 4.18
CA THR A 99 12.92 -9.21 3.22
C THR A 99 14.12 -10.05 3.66
N GLY A 100 14.54 -9.93 4.92
CA GLY A 100 15.67 -10.69 5.45
C GLY A 100 15.53 -11.04 6.92
N GLY A 101 16.25 -12.08 7.34
CA GLY A 101 16.17 -12.61 8.70
C GLY A 101 14.84 -13.30 9.01
N ASP A 102 14.46 -13.32 10.28
CA ASP A 102 13.19 -13.90 10.74
C ASP A 102 12.03 -12.92 10.50
N ILE A 103 11.52 -12.89 9.27
CA ILE A 103 10.41 -12.01 8.85
C ILE A 103 9.16 -12.25 9.71
N ASP A 104 8.91 -13.49 10.15
CA ASP A 104 7.79 -13.80 11.03
C ASP A 104 7.96 -13.20 12.43
N GLY A 105 9.13 -13.41 13.03
CA GLY A 105 9.47 -12.87 14.34
C GLY A 105 9.45 -11.34 14.34
N ILE A 106 10.07 -10.71 13.34
CA ILE A 106 10.13 -9.25 13.20
C ILE A 106 8.71 -8.66 13.09
N ARG A 107 7.87 -9.18 12.19
CA ARG A 107 6.49 -8.71 12.04
C ARG A 107 5.70 -8.82 13.33
N LYS A 108 5.77 -9.96 14.02
CA LYS A 108 5.05 -10.19 15.28
C LYS A 108 5.49 -9.22 16.38
N GLU A 109 6.79 -8.94 16.47
CA GLU A 109 7.30 -7.96 17.42
C GLU A 109 6.86 -6.54 17.05
N ILE A 110 6.84 -6.17 15.76
CA ILE A 110 6.31 -4.87 15.31
C ILE A 110 4.83 -4.73 15.66
N ILE A 111 3.99 -5.75 15.38
CA ILE A 111 2.55 -5.73 15.71
C ILE A 111 2.34 -5.50 17.20
N LYS A 112 3.15 -6.14 18.06
CA LYS A 112 3.06 -6.05 19.51
C LYS A 112 3.48 -4.68 20.06
N HIS A 113 4.39 -3.98 19.38
CA HIS A 113 4.98 -2.72 19.86
C HIS A 113 4.48 -1.48 19.11
N THR A 114 3.56 -1.63 18.17
CA THR A 114 2.94 -0.51 17.43
C THR A 114 1.45 -0.42 17.72
N ASN A 115 0.97 0.82 17.80
CA ASN A 115 -0.40 1.21 18.11
C ASN A 115 -1.13 1.84 16.92
N VAL A 116 -0.51 1.85 15.74
CA VAL A 116 -1.10 2.25 14.46
C VAL A 116 -1.35 1.03 13.56
N PRO A 117 -2.23 1.12 12.53
CA PRO A 117 -2.40 0.03 11.58
C PRO A 117 -1.08 -0.36 10.90
N LEU A 118 -0.88 -1.67 10.72
CA LEU A 118 0.31 -2.25 10.08
C LEU A 118 -0.07 -2.85 8.74
N GLY A 119 0.65 -2.44 7.69
CA GLY A 119 0.56 -3.03 6.38
C GLY A 119 1.76 -3.92 6.04
N THR A 120 1.58 -4.78 5.03
CA THR A 120 2.67 -5.61 4.48
C THR A 120 2.54 -5.77 2.97
N VAL A 121 3.56 -6.35 2.35
CA VAL A 121 3.51 -6.84 0.97
C VAL A 121 3.76 -8.36 0.99
N PRO A 122 2.70 -9.20 1.08
CA PRO A 122 2.86 -10.65 1.31
C PRO A 122 3.76 -11.37 0.30
N ILE A 123 3.80 -10.89 -0.96
CA ILE A 123 4.64 -11.49 -2.00
C ILE A 123 6.14 -11.43 -1.67
N TYR A 124 6.58 -10.49 -0.83
CA TYR A 124 7.99 -10.39 -0.43
C TYR A 124 8.39 -11.60 0.41
N GLN A 125 7.62 -11.91 1.45
CA GLN A 125 7.89 -13.06 2.28
C GLN A 125 7.72 -14.38 1.49
N ALA A 126 6.67 -14.51 0.67
CA ALA A 126 6.47 -15.70 -0.16
C ALA A 126 7.67 -15.95 -1.10
N ALA A 127 8.16 -14.89 -1.75
CA ALA A 127 9.32 -14.98 -2.63
C ALA A 127 10.60 -15.38 -1.87
N ILE A 128 10.89 -14.75 -0.72
CA ILE A 128 12.09 -15.04 0.07
C ILE A 128 12.07 -16.46 0.61
N GLU A 129 10.96 -16.91 1.21
CA GLU A 129 10.85 -18.28 1.71
C GLU A 129 11.02 -19.33 0.60
N VAL A 130 10.53 -19.04 -0.61
CA VAL A 130 10.69 -19.92 -1.77
C VAL A 130 12.11 -19.89 -2.32
N VAL A 131 12.78 -18.74 -2.33
CA VAL A 131 14.19 -18.65 -2.72
C VAL A 131 15.05 -19.51 -1.80
N ASP A 132 14.84 -19.43 -0.49
CA ASP A 132 15.59 -20.22 0.49
C ASP A 132 15.31 -21.72 0.37
N LYS A 133 14.06 -22.11 0.08
CA LYS A 133 13.64 -23.52 0.00
C LYS A 133 13.91 -24.18 -1.36
N LYS A 134 13.74 -23.43 -2.45
CA LYS A 134 13.68 -23.95 -3.84
C LYS A 134 14.67 -23.27 -4.79
N GLY A 135 15.42 -22.26 -4.35
CA GLY A 135 16.50 -21.64 -5.12
C GLY A 135 16.07 -20.58 -6.14
N GLY A 136 14.81 -20.13 -6.16
CA GLY A 136 14.38 -19.06 -7.05
C GLY A 136 12.90 -18.71 -6.98
N ILE A 137 12.58 -17.41 -7.15
CA ILE A 137 11.20 -16.88 -7.08
C ILE A 137 10.26 -17.53 -8.10
N VAL A 138 10.79 -18.02 -9.22
CA VAL A 138 10.01 -18.64 -10.30
C VAL A 138 9.36 -19.97 -9.89
N PHE A 139 9.84 -20.60 -8.81
CA PHE A 139 9.31 -21.85 -8.26
C PHE A 139 8.21 -21.66 -7.21
N MET A 140 7.81 -20.40 -6.98
CA MET A 140 6.70 -20.06 -6.11
C MET A 140 5.42 -20.64 -6.68
N THR A 141 4.54 -21.16 -5.83
CA THR A 141 3.23 -21.64 -6.23
C THR A 141 2.15 -20.69 -5.72
N LYS A 142 0.94 -20.81 -6.28
CA LYS A 142 -0.25 -20.14 -5.71
C LYS A 142 -0.34 -20.42 -4.20
N ASP A 143 -0.20 -21.68 -3.79
CA ASP A 143 -0.33 -22.07 -2.39
C ASP A 143 0.74 -21.41 -1.50
N ASP A 144 1.97 -21.25 -1.99
CA ASP A 144 3.03 -20.53 -1.26
C ASP A 144 2.60 -19.06 -0.99
N ILE A 145 2.02 -18.39 -1.99
CA ILE A 145 1.56 -16.98 -1.87
C ILE A 145 0.39 -16.88 -0.90
N PHE A 146 -0.65 -17.70 -1.10
CA PHE A 146 -1.89 -17.62 -0.32
C PHE A 146 -1.68 -18.08 1.13
N SER A 147 -0.78 -19.03 1.37
CA SER A 147 -0.41 -19.45 2.73
C SER A 147 0.25 -18.30 3.50
N VAL A 148 1.10 -17.49 2.86
CA VAL A 148 1.72 -16.31 3.50
C VAL A 148 0.68 -15.24 3.77
N ILE A 149 -0.24 -14.96 2.83
CA ILE A 149 -1.34 -14.02 3.03
C ILE A 149 -2.17 -14.42 4.25
N GLU A 150 -2.60 -15.68 4.32
CA GLU A 150 -3.40 -16.17 5.44
C GLU A 150 -2.61 -16.15 6.77
N LYS A 151 -1.31 -16.49 6.73
CA LYS A 151 -0.43 -16.43 7.91
C LYS A 151 -0.32 -15.00 8.46
N GLN A 152 -0.07 -14.03 7.60
CA GLN A 152 0.02 -12.62 7.98
C GLN A 152 -1.33 -12.06 8.47
N ALA A 153 -2.44 -12.49 7.87
CA ALA A 153 -3.78 -12.14 8.33
C ALA A 153 -4.07 -12.69 9.73
N LYS A 154 -3.61 -13.92 10.03
CA LYS A 154 -3.68 -14.51 11.38
C LYS A 154 -2.83 -13.76 12.40
N ASP A 155 -1.66 -13.27 12.00
CA ASP A 155 -0.77 -12.50 12.86
C ASP A 155 -1.33 -11.11 13.24
N GLY A 156 -2.29 -10.59 12.46
CA GLY A 156 -2.96 -9.33 12.76
C GLY A 156 -2.56 -8.15 11.87
N VAL A 157 -2.02 -8.40 10.68
CA VAL A 157 -1.78 -7.34 9.67
C VAL A 157 -3.11 -6.70 9.27
N ASP A 158 -3.19 -5.36 9.20
CA ASP A 158 -4.43 -4.62 8.97
C ASP A 158 -4.74 -4.35 7.50
N PHE A 159 -3.69 -4.19 6.69
CA PHE A 159 -3.81 -4.04 5.24
C PHE A 159 -2.69 -4.72 4.47
N MET A 160 -2.95 -5.13 3.24
CA MET A 160 -1.96 -5.84 2.43
C MET A 160 -1.89 -5.27 1.03
N THR A 161 -0.68 -4.90 0.62
CA THR A 161 -0.38 -4.57 -0.77
C THR A 161 -0.34 -5.83 -1.61
N VAL A 162 -1.27 -5.92 -2.56
CA VAL A 162 -1.41 -7.06 -3.48
C VAL A 162 -1.36 -6.56 -4.92
N HIS A 163 -0.40 -7.06 -5.69
CA HIS A 163 -0.11 -6.61 -7.06
C HIS A 163 -1.04 -7.30 -8.07
N VAL A 164 -2.35 -7.20 -7.85
CA VAL A 164 -3.38 -7.90 -8.65
C VAL A 164 -3.55 -7.30 -10.04
N GLY A 165 -3.18 -6.03 -10.23
CA GLY A 165 -3.20 -5.37 -11.53
C GLY A 165 -2.07 -5.79 -12.47
N VAL A 166 -1.07 -6.50 -11.95
CA VAL A 166 0.06 -7.00 -12.75
C VAL A 166 -0.38 -8.23 -13.53
N THR A 167 -0.76 -8.06 -14.78
CA THR A 167 -1.22 -9.13 -15.67
C THR A 167 -0.33 -9.27 -16.90
N LEU A 168 -0.50 -10.35 -17.66
CA LEU A 168 0.12 -10.48 -18.98
C LEU A 168 -0.31 -9.33 -19.91
N SER A 169 -1.56 -8.88 -19.82
CA SER A 169 -2.08 -7.75 -20.64
C SER A 169 -1.39 -6.43 -20.30
N THR A 170 -1.25 -6.09 -19.02
CA THR A 170 -0.55 -4.85 -18.61
C THR A 170 0.93 -4.91 -18.97
N PHE A 171 1.57 -6.08 -18.79
CA PHE A 171 2.95 -6.28 -19.18
C PHE A 171 3.17 -6.12 -20.70
N GLU A 172 2.23 -6.58 -21.53
CA GLU A 172 2.29 -6.34 -22.97
C GLU A 172 2.26 -4.86 -23.34
N ARG A 173 1.55 -4.01 -22.57
CA ARG A 173 1.52 -2.57 -22.82
C ARG A 173 2.89 -1.95 -22.53
N LEU A 174 3.51 -2.33 -21.42
CA LEU A 174 4.87 -1.95 -21.09
C LEU A 174 5.84 -2.37 -22.20
N ARG A 175 5.81 -3.64 -22.62
CA ARG A 175 6.73 -4.17 -23.64
C ARG A 175 6.61 -3.46 -24.99
N ASN A 176 5.39 -3.07 -25.38
CA ASN A 176 5.13 -2.44 -26.67
C ASN A 176 5.50 -0.95 -26.69
N GLU A 177 5.46 -0.27 -25.55
CA GLU A 177 5.82 1.15 -25.42
C GLU A 177 7.30 1.34 -25.07
N GLY A 178 7.82 0.49 -24.18
CA GLY A 178 9.15 0.60 -23.58
C GLY A 178 9.18 1.60 -22.43
N ARG A 179 10.14 1.41 -21.51
CA ARG A 179 10.47 2.34 -20.43
C ARG A 179 11.97 2.52 -20.31
N VAL A 180 12.39 3.61 -19.67
CA VAL A 180 13.78 3.84 -19.29
C VAL A 180 14.13 3.03 -18.04
N MET A 181 13.25 2.97 -17.04
CA MET A 181 13.48 2.27 -15.78
C MET A 181 12.71 0.94 -15.63
N ASP A 182 12.13 0.42 -16.72
CA ASP A 182 11.32 -0.80 -16.74
C ASP A 182 10.30 -0.86 -15.58
N ILE A 183 10.39 -1.90 -14.72
CA ILE A 183 9.50 -2.13 -13.58
C ILE A 183 10.27 -1.89 -12.29
N VAL A 184 9.92 -0.81 -11.58
CA VAL A 184 10.56 -0.45 -10.31
C VAL A 184 9.83 -0.98 -9.08
N SER A 185 8.60 -1.48 -9.24
CA SER A 185 7.90 -2.17 -8.15
C SER A 185 8.53 -3.53 -7.91
N ARG A 186 9.08 -3.77 -6.71
CA ARG A 186 9.63 -5.07 -6.33
C ARG A 186 8.59 -6.19 -6.46
N GLY A 187 7.38 -5.96 -5.97
CA GLY A 187 6.29 -6.95 -6.05
C GLY A 187 5.78 -7.14 -7.48
N GLY A 188 5.75 -6.07 -8.27
CA GLY A 188 5.46 -6.15 -9.70
C GLY A 188 6.51 -6.98 -10.46
N THR A 189 7.80 -6.73 -10.21
CA THR A 189 8.91 -7.46 -10.82
C THR A 189 8.88 -8.94 -10.44
N PHE A 190 8.67 -9.29 -9.17
CA PHE A 190 8.53 -10.70 -8.77
C PHE A 190 7.40 -11.40 -9.52
N THR A 191 6.27 -10.72 -9.67
CA THR A 191 5.09 -11.25 -10.37
C THR A 191 5.36 -11.43 -11.86
N VAL A 192 5.94 -10.43 -12.54
CA VAL A 192 6.27 -10.52 -13.98
C VAL A 192 7.29 -11.62 -14.26
N VAL A 193 8.36 -11.70 -13.48
CA VAL A 193 9.38 -12.75 -13.64
C VAL A 193 8.76 -14.14 -13.48
N TRP A 194 7.88 -14.30 -12.49
CA TRP A 194 7.14 -15.55 -12.28
C TRP A 194 6.22 -15.89 -13.46
N MET A 195 5.42 -14.93 -13.96
CA MET A 195 4.49 -15.11 -15.07
C MET A 195 5.22 -15.52 -16.35
N LEU A 196 6.34 -14.86 -16.67
CA LEU A 196 7.12 -15.15 -17.88
C LEU A 196 7.78 -16.52 -17.85
N TYR A 197 8.31 -16.93 -16.69
CA TYR A 197 8.91 -18.26 -16.53
C TYR A 197 7.86 -19.37 -16.65
N ASN A 198 6.73 -19.20 -15.96
CA ASN A 198 5.68 -20.22 -15.87
C ASN A 198 4.72 -20.19 -17.07
N LYS A 199 4.75 -19.14 -17.90
CA LYS A 199 3.80 -18.88 -19.00
C LYS A 199 2.35 -18.92 -18.53
N LYS A 200 2.10 -18.28 -17.39
CA LYS A 200 0.79 -18.24 -16.70
C LYS A 200 0.45 -16.81 -16.31
N GLU A 201 -0.84 -16.58 -16.08
CA GLU A 201 -1.32 -15.33 -15.53
C GLU A 201 -0.96 -15.20 -14.05
N ASN A 202 -0.95 -13.97 -13.54
CA ASN A 202 -0.70 -13.68 -12.13
C ASN A 202 -1.69 -14.43 -11.21
N PRO A 203 -1.21 -15.26 -10.26
CA PRO A 203 -2.07 -16.00 -9.34
C PRO A 203 -2.98 -15.11 -8.49
N LEU A 204 -2.54 -13.91 -8.13
CA LEU A 204 -3.37 -12.97 -7.35
C LEU A 204 -4.53 -12.42 -8.19
N TYR A 205 -4.36 -12.30 -9.51
CA TYR A 205 -5.41 -11.89 -10.44
C TYR A 205 -6.35 -13.07 -10.77
N GLU A 206 -5.80 -14.22 -11.15
CA GLU A 206 -6.57 -15.42 -11.54
C GLU A 206 -7.44 -15.94 -10.39
N TYR A 207 -6.92 -15.92 -9.16
CA TYR A 207 -7.58 -16.42 -7.95
C TYR A 207 -8.04 -15.29 -7.02
N PHE A 208 -8.43 -14.14 -7.58
CA PHE A 208 -8.79 -12.96 -6.80
C PHE A 208 -9.98 -13.17 -5.84
N ASP A 209 -10.94 -14.04 -6.17
CA ASP A 209 -12.04 -14.36 -5.26
C ASP A 209 -11.55 -15.06 -3.98
N GLU A 210 -10.57 -15.96 -4.09
CA GLU A 210 -9.99 -16.62 -2.91
C GLU A 210 -9.26 -15.61 -2.02
N LEU A 211 -8.60 -14.61 -2.63
CA LEU A 211 -7.95 -13.52 -1.91
C LEU A 211 -8.97 -12.67 -1.15
N ILE A 212 -10.09 -12.34 -1.80
CA ILE A 212 -11.22 -11.64 -1.19
C ILE A 212 -11.76 -12.43 0.01
N GLU A 213 -11.93 -13.74 -0.09
CA GLU A 213 -12.45 -14.55 1.02
C GLU A 213 -11.53 -14.51 2.23
N ILE A 214 -10.20 -14.58 2.04
CA ILE A 214 -9.24 -14.43 3.13
C ILE A 214 -9.33 -13.01 3.74
N ALA A 215 -9.34 -11.98 2.90
CA ALA A 215 -9.41 -10.59 3.38
C ALA A 215 -10.70 -10.32 4.17
N ARG A 216 -11.83 -10.85 3.68
CA ARG A 216 -13.14 -10.76 4.33
C ARG A 216 -13.17 -11.47 5.67
N GLU A 217 -12.56 -12.65 5.75
CA GLU A 217 -12.53 -13.44 6.99
C GLU A 217 -11.80 -12.68 8.10
N TYR A 218 -10.72 -11.97 7.80
CA TYR A 218 -9.87 -11.30 8.81
C TYR A 218 -10.07 -9.78 8.94
N GLU A 219 -10.97 -9.17 8.16
CA GLU A 219 -11.09 -7.69 8.06
C GLU A 219 -9.78 -7.03 7.59
N ILE A 220 -9.15 -7.63 6.58
CA ILE A 220 -8.00 -7.04 5.90
C ILE A 220 -8.50 -6.00 4.92
N THR A 221 -7.93 -4.80 4.97
CA THR A 221 -8.06 -3.84 3.87
C THR A 221 -7.08 -4.22 2.75
N LEU A 222 -7.57 -4.43 1.53
CA LEU A 222 -6.68 -4.67 0.39
C LEU A 222 -6.15 -3.34 -0.13
N SER A 223 -4.84 -3.18 -0.17
CA SER A 223 -4.16 -2.11 -0.89
C SER A 223 -3.81 -2.66 -2.26
N LEU A 224 -4.53 -2.26 -3.31
CA LEU A 224 -4.26 -2.79 -4.65
C LEU A 224 -3.02 -2.09 -5.22
N GLY A 225 -1.92 -2.83 -5.28
CA GLY A 225 -0.59 -2.32 -5.57
C GLY A 225 -0.40 -1.87 -7.02
N ASP A 226 0.46 -0.87 -7.20
CA ASP A 226 0.84 -0.26 -8.48
C ASP A 226 2.11 -0.90 -9.08
N GLY A 227 1.99 -2.14 -9.53
CA GLY A 227 3.13 -2.90 -10.04
C GLY A 227 3.82 -2.28 -11.25
N PHE A 228 3.11 -1.49 -12.05
CA PHE A 228 3.62 -0.71 -13.17
C PHE A 228 3.66 0.79 -12.87
N ARG A 229 3.89 1.22 -11.62
CA ARG A 229 4.21 2.64 -11.38
C ARG A 229 5.49 3.09 -12.11
N PRO A 230 5.59 4.37 -12.51
CA PRO A 230 6.79 4.93 -13.09
C PRO A 230 7.88 5.14 -12.01
N GLY A 231 9.12 4.77 -12.35
CA GLY A 231 10.31 4.98 -11.53
C GLY A 231 11.24 6.09 -12.02
N ALA A 232 10.82 6.79 -13.08
CA ALA A 232 11.46 7.98 -13.60
C ALA A 232 10.39 8.86 -14.23
N ILE A 233 10.61 10.17 -14.24
CA ILE A 233 9.69 11.16 -14.82
C ILE A 233 9.42 10.86 -16.31
N VAL A 234 10.41 10.36 -17.04
CA VAL A 234 10.28 10.01 -18.46
C VAL A 234 9.29 8.85 -18.72
N ASP A 235 9.06 8.00 -17.72
CA ASP A 235 8.15 6.86 -17.80
C ASP A 235 6.75 7.18 -17.26
N SER A 236 6.52 8.42 -16.82
CA SER A 236 5.27 8.84 -16.19
C SER A 236 4.08 8.77 -17.15
N SER A 237 2.92 8.40 -16.60
CA SER A 237 1.63 8.41 -17.29
C SER A 237 1.60 7.53 -18.56
N ASP A 238 2.36 6.44 -18.57
CA ASP A 238 2.44 5.52 -19.70
C ASP A 238 1.23 4.56 -19.79
N ARG A 239 1.17 3.77 -20.87
CA ARG A 239 0.05 2.84 -21.11
C ARG A 239 -0.03 1.76 -20.06
N SER A 240 1.09 1.27 -19.54
CA SER A 240 1.09 0.18 -18.57
C SER A 240 0.53 0.63 -17.22
N GLN A 241 0.91 1.83 -16.77
CA GLN A 241 0.38 2.46 -15.57
C GLN A 241 -1.15 2.62 -15.64
N PHE A 242 -1.67 3.21 -16.72
CA PHE A 242 -3.12 3.43 -16.82
C PHE A 242 -3.92 2.16 -17.11
N HIS A 243 -3.35 1.20 -17.84
CA HIS A 243 -4.00 -0.10 -18.01
C HIS A 243 -4.12 -0.82 -16.67
N GLU A 244 -3.07 -0.80 -15.85
CA GLU A 244 -3.13 -1.35 -14.50
C GLU A 244 -4.21 -0.65 -13.68
N LEU A 245 -4.22 0.69 -13.64
CA LEU A 245 -5.22 1.47 -12.90
C LEU A 245 -6.67 1.11 -13.27
N ILE A 246 -6.96 0.89 -14.56
CA ILE A 246 -8.28 0.44 -15.02
C ILE A 246 -8.65 -0.91 -14.39
N LEU A 247 -7.73 -1.88 -14.41
CA LEU A 247 -7.96 -3.19 -13.79
C LEU A 247 -8.14 -3.09 -12.28
N LEU A 248 -7.38 -2.21 -11.62
CA LEU A 248 -7.51 -1.99 -10.17
C LEU A 248 -8.93 -1.47 -9.83
N GLY A 249 -9.49 -0.57 -10.63
CA GLY A 249 -10.87 -0.09 -10.45
C GLY A 249 -11.92 -1.21 -10.59
N GLU A 250 -11.76 -2.12 -11.56
CA GLU A 250 -12.64 -3.29 -11.71
C GLU A 250 -12.57 -4.23 -10.51
N LEU A 251 -11.35 -4.51 -10.04
CA LEU A 251 -11.09 -5.41 -8.91
C LEU A 251 -11.56 -4.79 -7.58
N GLN A 252 -11.42 -3.48 -7.42
CA GLN A 252 -11.96 -2.72 -6.29
C GLN A 252 -13.47 -2.92 -6.16
N GLN A 253 -14.22 -2.77 -7.25
CA GLN A 253 -15.67 -2.96 -7.22
C GLN A 253 -16.06 -4.40 -6.87
N ARG A 254 -15.31 -5.39 -7.36
CA ARG A 254 -15.53 -6.81 -7.06
C ARG A 254 -15.32 -7.10 -5.58
N ALA A 255 -14.22 -6.63 -4.98
CA ALA A 255 -13.95 -6.76 -3.55
C ALA A 255 -14.98 -6.00 -2.69
N LEU A 256 -15.36 -4.79 -3.10
CA LEU A 256 -16.38 -3.98 -2.43
C LEU A 256 -17.75 -4.68 -2.43
N LYS A 257 -18.14 -5.35 -3.51
CA LYS A 257 -19.38 -6.17 -3.56
C LYS A 257 -19.33 -7.32 -2.57
N ALA A 258 -18.16 -7.95 -2.41
CA ALA A 258 -17.91 -9.00 -1.43
C ALA A 258 -17.70 -8.47 0.01
N GLY A 259 -17.83 -7.17 0.25
CA GLY A 259 -17.74 -6.58 1.59
C GLY A 259 -16.33 -6.42 2.12
N VAL A 260 -15.32 -6.41 1.25
CA VAL A 260 -13.90 -6.17 1.59
C VAL A 260 -13.55 -4.70 1.34
N GLN A 261 -12.85 -4.09 2.29
CA GLN A 261 -12.34 -2.73 2.19
C GLN A 261 -11.15 -2.67 1.23
N VAL A 262 -11.09 -1.63 0.40
CA VAL A 262 -10.06 -1.48 -0.63
C VAL A 262 -9.58 -0.04 -0.71
N MET A 263 -8.27 0.13 -0.83
CA MET A 263 -7.62 1.35 -1.31
C MET A 263 -6.73 1.03 -2.51
N ILE A 264 -6.42 2.04 -3.32
CA ILE A 264 -5.65 1.90 -4.55
C ILE A 264 -4.28 2.53 -4.34
N GLU A 265 -3.21 1.85 -4.76
CA GLU A 265 -1.88 2.45 -4.80
C GLU A 265 -1.64 3.18 -6.12
N GLY A 266 -0.82 4.22 -6.06
CA GLY A 266 -0.61 5.16 -7.15
C GLY A 266 0.84 5.62 -7.26
N PRO A 267 1.14 6.27 -8.39
CA PRO A 267 2.48 6.36 -8.93
C PRO A 267 3.50 7.05 -8.02
N GLY A 268 4.76 6.71 -8.33
CA GLY A 268 5.97 7.27 -7.72
C GLY A 268 6.47 8.52 -8.44
N HIS A 269 7.15 8.38 -9.58
CA HIS A 269 7.80 9.50 -10.26
C HIS A 269 6.86 10.16 -11.27
N ILE A 270 6.31 11.33 -10.93
CA ILE A 270 5.34 12.06 -11.76
C ILE A 270 5.71 13.56 -11.77
N PRO A 271 5.87 14.18 -12.94
CA PRO A 271 6.17 15.61 -12.99
C PRO A 271 4.95 16.43 -12.55
N ILE A 272 5.20 17.59 -11.95
CA ILE A 272 4.16 18.44 -11.31
C ILE A 272 2.89 18.61 -12.16
N GLN A 273 3.05 18.86 -13.46
CA GLN A 273 1.94 19.13 -14.39
C GLN A 273 1.01 17.92 -14.60
N GLU A 274 1.43 16.71 -14.25
CA GLU A 274 0.66 15.47 -14.45
C GLU A 274 -0.01 14.96 -13.17
N ILE A 275 0.31 15.52 -12.00
CA ILE A 275 -0.23 15.08 -10.71
C ILE A 275 -1.75 15.18 -10.70
N GLN A 276 -2.29 16.34 -11.06
CA GLN A 276 -3.75 16.58 -11.06
C GLN A 276 -4.48 15.52 -11.90
N MET A 277 -3.97 15.25 -13.10
CA MET A 277 -4.55 14.28 -14.02
C MET A 277 -4.55 12.87 -13.41
N ASN A 278 -3.42 12.44 -12.83
CA ASN A 278 -3.29 11.13 -12.19
C ASN A 278 -4.29 10.95 -11.05
N ILE A 279 -4.38 11.92 -10.14
CA ILE A 279 -5.34 11.87 -9.02
C ILE A 279 -6.78 11.82 -9.52
N GLN A 280 -7.15 12.69 -10.47
CA GLN A 280 -8.51 12.75 -10.98
C GLN A 280 -8.91 11.50 -11.77
N MET A 281 -7.97 10.88 -12.50
CA MET A 281 -8.23 9.63 -13.21
C MET A 281 -8.46 8.47 -12.25
N GLU A 282 -7.65 8.33 -11.19
CA GLU A 282 -7.92 7.31 -10.18
C GLU A 282 -9.30 7.50 -9.57
N LYS A 283 -9.62 8.72 -9.08
CA LYS A 283 -10.91 8.98 -8.44
C LYS A 283 -12.08 8.66 -9.34
N LYS A 284 -11.90 8.85 -10.65
CA LYS A 284 -12.93 8.54 -11.64
C LYS A 284 -13.04 7.04 -11.94
N LEU A 285 -11.93 6.36 -12.20
CA LEU A 285 -11.88 4.96 -12.63
C LEU A 285 -12.14 3.99 -11.47
N CYS A 286 -11.70 4.36 -10.27
CA CYS A 286 -11.82 3.56 -9.05
C CYS A 286 -12.98 4.01 -8.15
N HIS A 287 -13.90 4.82 -8.69
CA HIS A 287 -15.16 5.21 -8.03
C HIS A 287 -14.98 5.90 -6.66
N GLY A 288 -13.94 6.72 -6.54
CA GLY A 288 -13.63 7.44 -5.32
C GLY A 288 -13.06 6.57 -4.20
N ALA A 289 -12.53 5.39 -4.52
CA ALA A 289 -11.73 4.61 -3.58
C ALA A 289 -10.59 5.47 -2.99
N PRO A 290 -10.17 5.21 -1.74
CA PRO A 290 -9.04 5.93 -1.18
C PRO A 290 -7.77 5.71 -2.00
N PHE A 291 -7.02 6.79 -2.24
CA PHE A 291 -5.83 6.76 -3.10
C PHE A 291 -4.56 6.94 -2.27
N TYR A 292 -3.65 5.98 -2.40
CA TYR A 292 -2.39 5.86 -1.67
C TYR A 292 -1.20 6.07 -2.60
N VAL A 293 -0.49 7.19 -2.47
CA VAL A 293 0.58 7.57 -3.41
C VAL A 293 1.96 7.57 -2.76
N LEU A 294 3.01 7.18 -3.49
CA LEU A 294 4.39 7.21 -3.03
C LEU A 294 5.07 8.53 -3.40
N GLY A 295 5.06 9.52 -2.49
CA GLY A 295 5.46 10.89 -2.81
C GLY A 295 4.26 11.66 -3.39
N PRO A 296 4.20 11.95 -4.72
CA PRO A 296 5.12 11.56 -5.80
C PRO A 296 6.43 12.34 -5.89
N VAL A 297 7.49 11.70 -6.40
CA VAL A 297 8.78 12.33 -6.74
C VAL A 297 8.59 13.15 -8.02
N VAL A 298 8.80 14.47 -7.95
CA VAL A 298 8.54 15.40 -9.07
C VAL A 298 9.76 15.73 -9.94
N THR A 299 10.95 15.27 -9.55
CA THR A 299 12.18 15.40 -10.35
C THR A 299 13.19 14.32 -9.94
N ASP A 300 13.94 13.78 -10.90
CA ASP A 300 14.86 12.65 -10.69
C ASP A 300 16.30 13.06 -10.37
N ILE A 301 16.56 14.37 -10.21
CA ILE A 301 17.93 14.92 -10.20
C ILE A 301 18.53 15.12 -8.81
N ALA A 302 17.80 14.75 -7.74
CA ALA A 302 18.16 15.10 -6.37
C ALA A 302 18.20 13.90 -5.39
N PRO A 303 18.87 12.79 -5.73
CA PRO A 303 19.01 11.67 -4.81
C PRO A 303 19.69 12.14 -3.51
N GLY A 304 19.22 11.65 -2.35
CA GLY A 304 19.58 12.19 -1.04
C GLY A 304 18.61 13.25 -0.51
N TYR A 305 17.79 13.83 -1.39
CA TYR A 305 16.80 14.87 -1.08
C TYR A 305 15.40 14.51 -1.58
N ASP A 306 15.16 13.25 -1.92
CA ASP A 306 13.89 12.79 -2.47
C ASP A 306 12.71 12.98 -1.51
N HIS A 307 12.95 13.01 -0.19
CA HIS A 307 11.94 13.42 0.79
C HIS A 307 11.42 14.84 0.54
N ILE A 308 12.28 15.81 0.18
CA ILE A 308 11.89 17.20 -0.14
C ILE A 308 11.15 17.24 -1.47
N VAL A 309 11.71 16.57 -2.48
CA VAL A 309 11.12 16.49 -3.82
C VAL A 309 9.71 15.89 -3.75
N SER A 310 9.59 14.79 -3.01
CA SER A 310 8.34 14.07 -2.80
C SER A 310 7.34 14.84 -1.96
N ALA A 311 7.79 15.71 -1.04
CA ALA A 311 6.89 16.57 -0.28
C ALA A 311 6.13 17.56 -1.18
N ILE A 312 6.81 18.08 -2.21
CA ILE A 312 6.19 18.99 -3.19
C ILE A 312 5.10 18.25 -3.96
N GLY A 313 5.42 17.07 -4.48
CA GLY A 313 4.44 16.24 -5.18
C GLY A 313 3.31 15.78 -4.27
N GLY A 314 3.62 15.35 -3.05
CA GLY A 314 2.67 14.85 -2.06
C GLY A 314 1.67 15.92 -1.61
N ALA A 315 2.12 17.16 -1.39
CA ALA A 315 1.22 18.26 -1.07
C ALA A 315 0.26 18.55 -2.23
N MET A 316 0.75 18.53 -3.47
CA MET A 316 -0.10 18.69 -4.65
C MET A 316 -1.07 17.52 -4.83
N ALA A 317 -0.60 16.28 -4.62
CA ALA A 317 -1.42 15.08 -4.70
C ALA A 317 -2.55 15.13 -3.67
N ALA A 318 -2.22 15.45 -2.41
CA ALA A 318 -3.19 15.64 -1.33
C ALA A 318 -4.22 16.74 -1.68
N TYR A 319 -3.75 17.89 -2.16
CA TYR A 319 -4.61 18.99 -2.61
C TYR A 319 -5.61 18.57 -3.69
N TYR A 320 -5.18 17.73 -4.64
CA TYR A 320 -6.04 17.23 -5.72
C TYR A 320 -6.91 16.02 -5.31
N GLY A 321 -6.73 15.47 -4.12
CA GLY A 321 -7.60 14.44 -3.55
C GLY A 321 -6.94 13.10 -3.22
N ALA A 322 -5.61 12.99 -3.15
CA ALA A 322 -4.97 11.83 -2.54
C ALA A 322 -5.28 11.79 -1.04
N ASP A 323 -5.63 10.62 -0.52
CA ASP A 323 -6.07 10.47 0.87
C ASP A 323 -4.94 9.97 1.78
N PHE A 324 -3.89 9.41 1.19
CA PHE A 324 -2.84 8.71 1.89
C PHE A 324 -1.51 8.89 1.17
N LEU A 325 -0.50 9.36 1.89
CA LEU A 325 0.85 9.57 1.39
C LEU A 325 1.78 8.55 1.99
N CYS A 326 2.48 7.78 1.16
CA CYS A 326 3.65 7.06 1.60
C CYS A 326 4.79 8.06 1.67
N TYR A 327 5.44 8.12 2.83
CA TYR A 327 6.60 8.97 2.99
C TYR A 327 7.72 8.57 2.01
N VAL A 328 8.69 9.45 1.85
CA VAL A 328 9.95 9.17 1.17
C VAL A 328 11.06 9.66 2.09
N THR A 329 12.14 8.90 2.20
CA THR A 329 13.26 9.23 3.08
C THR A 329 14.42 9.87 2.30
N PRO A 330 15.37 10.55 2.96
CA PRO A 330 16.60 10.98 2.31
C PRO A 330 17.36 9.84 1.62
N SER A 331 17.33 8.63 2.18
CA SER A 331 17.97 7.44 1.63
C SER A 331 17.23 6.78 0.45
N GLU A 332 16.09 7.31 0.00
CA GLU A 332 15.44 6.80 -1.21
C GLU A 332 16.43 6.78 -2.39
N HIS A 333 16.40 5.70 -3.17
CA HIS A 333 17.35 5.40 -4.25
C HIS A 333 18.83 5.19 -3.83
N LEU A 334 19.17 5.30 -2.54
CA LEU A 334 20.54 5.21 -2.04
C LEU A 334 20.77 4.03 -1.09
N GLY A 335 19.79 3.67 -0.26
CA GLY A 335 19.96 2.60 0.72
C GLY A 335 18.81 2.46 1.70
N LEU A 336 19.08 1.73 2.78
CA LEU A 336 18.13 1.55 3.88
C LEU A 336 18.16 2.77 4.80
N PRO A 337 17.00 3.35 5.13
CA PRO A 337 16.96 4.54 5.98
C PRO A 337 17.37 4.21 7.41
N THR A 338 18.08 5.15 8.02
CA THR A 338 18.32 5.19 9.46
C THR A 338 17.06 5.65 10.21
N LYS A 339 17.04 5.52 11.55
CA LYS A 339 15.92 5.99 12.37
C LYS A 339 15.69 7.51 12.27
N ASP A 340 16.75 8.28 12.08
CA ASP A 340 16.66 9.75 11.99
C ASP A 340 16.06 10.15 10.63
N GLU A 341 16.43 9.44 9.56
CA GLU A 341 15.83 9.61 8.24
C GLU A 341 14.37 9.16 8.19
N VAL A 342 13.99 8.12 8.95
CA VAL A 342 12.58 7.75 9.12
C VAL A 342 11.81 8.90 9.76
N LYS A 343 12.35 9.50 10.84
CA LYS A 343 11.74 10.67 11.51
C LYS A 343 11.57 11.83 10.54
N GLU A 344 12.62 12.16 9.80
CA GLU A 344 12.63 13.25 8.83
C GLU A 344 11.61 13.03 7.70
N GLY A 345 11.55 11.82 7.15
CA GLY A 345 10.57 11.44 6.13
C GLY A 345 9.13 11.59 6.65
N VAL A 346 8.85 11.14 7.87
CA VAL A 346 7.49 11.25 8.45
C VAL A 346 7.11 12.70 8.66
N ILE A 347 7.98 13.51 9.28
CA ILE A 347 7.70 14.94 9.51
C ILE A 347 7.46 15.65 8.17
N THR A 348 8.28 15.36 7.17
CA THR A 348 8.19 15.95 5.84
C THR A 348 6.85 15.60 5.15
N ALA A 349 6.47 14.33 5.17
CA ALA A 349 5.19 13.88 4.62
C ALA A 349 3.98 14.43 5.41
N ARG A 350 4.10 14.57 6.73
CA ARG A 350 3.05 15.17 7.58
C ARG A 350 2.84 16.66 7.29
N ILE A 351 3.92 17.39 7.00
CA ILE A 351 3.83 18.78 6.52
C ILE A 351 3.12 18.81 5.16
N ALA A 352 3.53 17.96 4.22
CA ALA A 352 2.89 17.88 2.90
C ALA A 352 1.40 17.53 2.98
N ALA A 353 1.01 16.58 3.85
CA ALA A 353 -0.38 16.19 4.06
C ALA A 353 -1.24 17.28 4.74
N HIS A 354 -0.61 18.26 5.41
CA HIS A 354 -1.34 19.33 6.11
C HIS A 354 -1.61 20.56 5.23
N ILE A 355 -0.71 20.84 4.28
CA ILE A 355 -0.81 21.95 3.30
C ILE A 355 -1.97 21.66 2.35
#